data_AF-A0A136L100-F1
#
_entry.id   AF-A0A136L100-F1
#
_cell.length_a   1.000
_cell.length_b   1.000
_cell.length_c   1.000
_cell.angle_alpha   90.00
_cell.angle_beta   90.00
_cell.angle_gamma   90.00
#
_symmetry.space_group_name_H-M   'P 1'
#
loop_
_entity.id
_entity.type
_entity.pdbx_description
1 polymer ?
#
loop_
_entity_poly.entity_id
_entity_poly.type
_entity_poly.pdbx_seq_one_letter_code
_entity_poly.pdbx_strand_id
1 'polypeptide(L)'
;MRKIILSFTLLLVALACVVPSAIAPAEPPQETADMTLLQTFIVQTAGAAQTQTAIANPSLTPTHTATPTRIPTITPSPTVTFIYLLPTLTLVPTSTQLLVPIGGGGANGTPKSPSFKTPQPWACLVIEAETQPPKGAVLQKKQEFYAYWTIRNTGTKTWTRTTIDLVYKGGYRHDGTKIIDITENGGPGSTVRVGTRFTAPKTAGEYQSFFVLKVGSTTFCSMKISFVIKD
;
A
#
# COMPACT_ATOMS: atom_id res chain seq x y z
N MET A 1 21.73 -26.38 71.92
CA MET A 1 21.53 -27.03 70.61
C MET A 1 20.70 -26.19 69.64
N ARG A 2 19.55 -25.62 70.03
CA ARG A 2 18.70 -24.77 69.16
C ARG A 2 19.37 -23.50 68.60
N LYS A 3 20.23 -22.85 69.40
CA LYS A 3 21.01 -21.67 68.96
C LYS A 3 22.12 -22.01 67.96
N ILE A 4 22.78 -23.17 68.11
CA ILE A 4 23.82 -23.65 67.20
C ILE A 4 23.23 -24.01 65.83
N ILE A 5 22.03 -24.61 65.83
CA ILE A 5 21.30 -24.95 64.59
C ILE A 5 20.85 -23.67 63.84
N LEU A 6 20.48 -22.60 64.56
CA LEU A 6 20.15 -21.29 63.99
C LEU A 6 21.39 -20.57 63.42
N SER A 7 22.54 -20.67 64.07
CA SER A 7 23.81 -20.13 63.54
C SER A 7 24.26 -20.88 62.28
N PHE A 8 24.08 -22.20 62.25
CA PHE A 8 24.51 -23.05 61.14
C PHE A 8 23.60 -22.89 59.90
N THR A 9 22.30 -22.67 60.11
CA THR A 9 21.35 -22.38 59.02
C THR A 9 21.55 -20.98 58.44
N LEU A 10 21.93 -19.98 59.24
CA LEU A 10 22.27 -18.65 58.74
C LEU A 10 23.58 -18.64 57.93
N LEU A 11 24.57 -19.44 58.33
CA LEU A 11 25.84 -19.59 57.59
C LEU A 11 25.65 -20.33 56.26
N LEU A 12 24.72 -21.29 56.19
CA LEU A 12 24.42 -22.04 54.97
C LEU A 12 23.70 -21.18 53.91
N VAL A 13 22.87 -20.22 54.35
CA VAL A 13 22.13 -19.30 53.45
C VAL A 13 23.05 -18.21 52.87
N ALA A 14 24.06 -17.77 53.62
CA ALA A 14 25.04 -16.80 53.12
C ALA A 14 26.02 -17.38 52.08
N LEU A 15 26.24 -18.71 52.08
CA LEU A 15 27.14 -19.38 51.14
C LEU A 15 26.48 -19.69 49.77
N ALA A 16 25.16 -19.55 49.66
CA ALA A 16 24.41 -19.75 48.41
C ALA A 16 24.41 -18.51 47.47
N CYS A 17 25.05 -17.41 47.87
CA CYS A 17 25.03 -16.15 47.12
C CYS A 17 26.28 -15.90 46.27
N VAL A 18 27.05 -16.95 45.93
CA VAL A 18 28.17 -16.86 44.98
C VAL A 18 27.76 -17.54 43.69
N VAL A 19 27.05 -16.81 42.83
CA VAL A 19 26.78 -17.22 41.45
C VAL A 19 28.01 -16.83 40.61
N PRO A 20 28.68 -17.76 39.92
CA PRO A 20 29.74 -17.42 38.98
C PRO A 20 29.15 -16.73 37.76
N SER A 21 29.78 -15.61 37.39
CA SER A 21 29.87 -14.99 36.06
C SER A 21 28.73 -15.24 35.07
N ALA A 22 27.95 -14.19 34.83
CA ALA A 22 27.19 -14.04 33.61
C ALA A 22 28.14 -14.17 32.39
N ILE A 23 27.96 -15.25 31.63
CA ILE A 23 28.42 -15.32 30.24
C ILE A 23 27.51 -14.36 29.48
N ALA A 24 28.09 -13.29 28.93
CA ALA A 24 27.41 -12.42 28.00
C ALA A 24 26.87 -13.25 26.81
N PRO A 25 25.65 -13.01 26.32
CA PRO A 25 25.22 -13.59 25.06
C PRO A 25 26.21 -13.16 23.97
N ALA A 26 26.74 -14.13 23.22
CA ALA A 26 27.47 -13.84 21.99
C ALA A 26 26.55 -13.00 21.09
N GLU A 27 26.99 -11.77 20.81
CA GLU A 27 26.34 -10.88 19.88
C GLU A 27 26.31 -11.57 18.50
N PRO A 28 25.14 -11.67 17.83
CA PRO A 28 25.09 -12.20 16.47
C PRO A 28 26.00 -11.33 15.58
N PRO A 29 26.64 -11.90 14.53
CA PRO A 29 27.53 -11.16 13.67
C PRO A 29 26.80 -9.91 13.16
N GLN A 30 27.31 -8.74 13.56
CA GLN A 30 26.83 -7.47 13.04
C GLN A 30 27.07 -7.52 11.53
N GLU A 31 25.99 -7.57 10.75
CA GLU A 31 26.08 -7.52 9.30
C GLU A 31 26.71 -6.17 8.92
N THR A 32 28.01 -6.21 8.63
CA THR A 32 28.74 -5.13 8.00
C THR A 32 28.13 -4.97 6.61
N ALA A 33 27.05 -4.20 6.51
CA ALA A 33 26.51 -3.79 5.23
C ALA A 33 27.66 -3.17 4.45
N ASP A 34 28.01 -3.80 3.32
CA ASP A 34 29.09 -3.38 2.45
C ASP A 34 28.81 -1.96 1.94
N MET A 35 29.34 -0.96 2.66
CA MET A 35 29.18 0.46 2.40
C MET A 35 29.64 0.84 0.99
N THR A 36 30.45 0.00 0.35
CA THR A 36 30.93 0.15 -1.03
C THR A 36 29.79 -0.04 -2.04
N LEU A 37 28.88 -0.99 -1.80
CA LEU A 37 27.72 -1.24 -2.67
C LEU A 37 26.72 -0.08 -2.58
N LEU A 38 26.46 0.45 -1.38
CA LEU A 38 25.57 1.60 -1.18
C LEU A 38 26.13 2.88 -1.84
N GLN A 39 27.43 3.13 -1.72
CA GLN A 39 28.07 4.26 -2.41
C GLN A 39 27.97 4.14 -3.93
N THR A 40 28.07 2.93 -4.48
CA THR A 40 27.93 2.69 -5.92
C THR A 40 26.52 3.03 -6.42
N PHE A 41 25.48 2.67 -5.68
CA PHE A 41 24.10 3.04 -6.01
C PHE A 41 23.86 4.55 -5.98
N ILE A 42 24.46 5.28 -5.03
CA ILE A 42 24.35 6.74 -4.94
C ILE A 42 25.02 7.41 -6.15
N VAL A 43 26.21 6.96 -6.55
CA VAL A 43 26.94 7.50 -7.71
C VAL A 43 26.20 7.20 -9.02
N GLN A 44 25.66 5.99 -9.19
CA GLN A 44 24.82 5.65 -10.35
C GLN A 44 23.56 6.52 -10.44
N THR A 45 22.89 6.75 -9.31
CA THR A 45 21.68 7.57 -9.27
C THR A 45 21.99 9.04 -9.58
N ALA A 46 23.12 9.56 -9.11
CA ALA A 46 23.57 10.91 -9.42
C ALA A 46 23.90 11.08 -10.92
N GLY A 47 24.56 10.11 -11.56
CA GLY A 47 24.85 10.15 -12.99
C GLY A 47 23.59 10.08 -13.88
N ALA A 48 22.60 9.26 -13.48
CA ALA A 48 21.32 9.18 -14.18
C ALA A 48 20.53 10.50 -14.09
N ALA A 49 20.55 11.17 -12.94
CA ALA A 49 19.90 12.48 -12.76
C ALA A 49 20.57 13.58 -13.60
N GLN A 50 21.91 13.62 -13.64
CA GLN A 50 22.64 14.62 -14.44
C GLN A 50 22.39 14.46 -15.95
N THR A 51 22.22 13.22 -16.43
CA THR A 51 21.92 12.96 -17.84
C THR A 51 20.52 13.45 -18.24
N GLN A 52 19.54 13.40 -17.32
CA GLN A 52 18.19 13.93 -17.59
C GLN A 52 18.15 15.46 -17.69
N THR A 53 19.00 16.17 -16.94
CA THR A 53 19.08 17.65 -17.02
C THR A 53 19.68 18.13 -18.35
N ALA A 54 20.59 17.36 -18.95
CA ALA A 54 21.18 17.70 -20.26
C ALA A 54 20.17 17.61 -21.41
N ILE A 55 19.18 16.71 -21.32
CA ILE A 55 18.12 16.56 -22.34
C ILE A 55 17.08 17.69 -22.22
N ALA A 56 16.89 18.24 -21.01
CA ALA A 56 15.93 19.30 -20.75
C ALA A 56 16.44 20.72 -21.10
N ASN A 57 17.73 20.89 -21.42
CA ASN A 57 18.29 22.18 -21.81
C ASN A 57 19.14 22.06 -23.10
N PRO A 58 18.52 21.91 -24.28
CA PRO A 58 19.22 22.07 -25.53
C PRO A 58 19.68 23.53 -25.66
N SER A 59 20.95 23.79 -25.35
CA SER A 59 21.61 25.05 -25.70
C SER A 59 21.73 25.11 -27.22
N LEU A 60 20.74 25.70 -27.87
CA LEU A 60 20.88 26.17 -29.24
C LEU A 60 21.92 27.28 -29.20
N THR A 61 23.14 26.97 -29.62
CA THR A 61 24.17 27.96 -29.91
C THR A 61 23.94 28.45 -31.34
N PRO A 62 23.36 29.64 -31.56
CA PRO A 62 23.32 30.18 -32.91
C PRO A 62 24.70 30.78 -33.24
N THR A 63 25.44 30.10 -34.11
CA THR A 63 26.63 30.68 -34.75
C THR A 63 26.17 31.79 -35.69
N HIS A 64 26.24 33.04 -35.24
CA HIS A 64 26.05 34.20 -36.10
C HIS A 64 27.39 34.81 -36.49
N THR A 65 27.69 34.70 -37.79
CA THR A 65 28.68 35.49 -38.53
C THR A 65 28.46 36.99 -38.28
N ALA A 66 29.52 37.71 -37.91
CA ALA A 66 29.45 39.14 -37.70
C ALA A 66 29.32 39.89 -39.04
N THR A 67 28.26 40.70 -39.18
CA THR A 67 28.21 41.82 -40.12
C THR A 67 27.62 43.01 -39.37
N PRO A 68 28.32 44.16 -39.27
CA PRO A 68 27.86 45.27 -38.45
C PRO A 68 26.93 46.19 -39.25
N THR A 69 25.73 46.48 -38.74
CA THR A 69 25.09 47.80 -38.93
C THR A 69 24.12 48.06 -37.76
N ARG A 70 24.26 49.24 -37.15
CA ARG A 70 23.57 49.73 -35.94
C ARG A 70 22.07 49.94 -36.16
N ILE A 71 21.27 49.72 -35.11
CA ILE A 71 20.29 50.64 -34.48
C ILE A 71 19.78 49.95 -33.18
N PRO A 72 19.78 50.59 -31.99
CA PRO A 72 19.19 50.00 -30.80
C PRO A 72 17.65 50.09 -30.90
N THR A 73 17.01 48.94 -31.12
CA THR A 73 15.56 48.80 -30.93
C THR A 73 15.30 48.45 -29.47
N ILE A 74 14.44 49.21 -28.81
CA ILE A 74 13.91 48.88 -27.48
C ILE A 74 13.09 47.60 -27.56
N THR A 75 13.70 46.46 -27.25
CA THR A 75 12.99 45.19 -27.12
C THR A 75 12.19 45.21 -25.82
N PRO A 76 10.85 45.06 -25.85
CA PRO A 76 10.09 44.92 -24.61
C PRO A 76 10.54 43.66 -23.87
N SER A 77 10.87 43.82 -22.59
CA SER A 77 11.21 42.72 -21.69
C SER A 77 10.04 41.72 -21.64
N PRO A 78 10.28 40.39 -21.73
CA PRO A 78 9.21 39.42 -21.71
C PRO A 78 8.48 39.50 -20.36
N THR A 79 7.22 39.94 -20.40
CA THR A 79 6.33 39.86 -19.23
C THR A 79 6.05 38.39 -18.96
N VAL A 80 6.47 37.89 -17.80
CA VAL A 80 6.21 36.51 -17.36
C VAL A 80 4.70 36.32 -17.31
N THR A 81 4.15 35.66 -18.33
CA THR A 81 2.72 35.35 -18.41
C THR A 81 2.53 33.99 -17.76
N PHE A 82 1.95 33.96 -16.56
CA PHE A 82 1.58 32.71 -15.90
C PHE A 82 0.45 32.05 -16.71
N ILE A 83 0.76 30.97 -17.42
CA ILE A 83 -0.24 30.16 -18.12
C ILE A 83 -0.87 29.23 -17.07
N TYR A 84 -2.06 29.59 -16.57
CA TYR A 84 -2.90 28.63 -15.86
C TYR A 84 -3.47 27.63 -16.89
N LEU A 85 -2.83 26.47 -17.02
CA LEU A 85 -3.42 25.31 -17.68
C LEU A 85 -4.54 24.79 -16.75
N LEU A 86 -5.76 25.29 -16.91
CA LEU A 86 -6.93 24.60 -16.40
C LEU A 86 -6.94 23.20 -17.04
N PRO A 87 -7.15 22.11 -16.28
CA PRO A 87 -7.33 20.79 -16.87
C PRO A 87 -8.54 20.87 -17.81
N THR A 88 -8.26 20.84 -19.11
CA THR A 88 -9.30 20.72 -20.12
C THR A 88 -10.03 19.42 -19.83
N LEU A 89 -11.34 19.49 -19.56
CA LEU A 89 -12.20 18.32 -19.47
C LEU A 89 -12.02 17.55 -20.78
N THR A 90 -11.26 16.47 -20.73
CA THR A 90 -11.13 15.54 -21.84
C THR A 90 -12.54 15.03 -22.11
N LEU A 91 -13.06 15.37 -23.29
CA LEU A 91 -14.35 14.86 -23.75
C LEU A 91 -14.30 13.33 -23.59
N VAL A 92 -15.19 12.80 -22.76
CA VAL A 92 -15.40 11.36 -22.62
C VAL A 92 -15.60 10.82 -24.04
N PRO A 93 -14.88 9.75 -24.45
CA PRO A 93 -14.98 9.26 -25.82
C PRO A 93 -16.44 8.89 -26.12
N THR A 94 -17.06 9.65 -27.03
CA THR A 94 -18.34 9.29 -27.61
C THR A 94 -18.15 7.96 -28.34
N SER A 95 -18.86 6.92 -27.89
CA SER A 95 -18.81 5.59 -28.49
C SER A 95 -19.28 5.67 -29.94
N THR A 96 -18.33 5.70 -30.88
CA THR A 96 -18.60 5.52 -32.31
C THR A 96 -18.99 4.06 -32.48
N GLN A 97 -20.27 3.78 -32.70
CA GLN A 97 -20.70 2.43 -33.06
C GLN A 97 -20.17 2.11 -34.46
N LEU A 98 -19.18 1.21 -34.51
CA LEU A 98 -18.67 0.68 -35.76
C LEU A 98 -19.67 -0.37 -36.27
N LEU A 99 -20.54 0.02 -37.20
CA LEU A 99 -21.38 -0.91 -37.95
C LEU A 99 -20.48 -1.70 -38.91
N VAL A 100 -20.03 -2.89 -38.50
CA VAL A 100 -19.31 -3.82 -39.39
C VAL A 100 -20.34 -4.70 -40.13
N PRO A 101 -20.26 -4.85 -41.46
CA PRO A 101 -21.17 -5.72 -42.20
C PRO A 101 -20.97 -7.19 -41.79
N ILE A 102 -22.04 -7.89 -41.44
CA ILE A 102 -22.04 -9.33 -41.15
C ILE A 102 -21.92 -10.06 -42.50
N GLY A 103 -20.70 -10.40 -42.89
CA GLY A 103 -20.41 -11.38 -43.94
C GLY A 103 -20.40 -12.77 -43.35
N GLY A 104 -21.35 -13.63 -43.77
CA GLY A 104 -21.38 -15.04 -43.41
C GLY A 104 -20.22 -15.83 -44.06
N GLY A 105 -19.68 -16.79 -43.32
CA GLY A 105 -18.66 -17.72 -43.79
C GLY A 105 -18.08 -18.52 -42.62
N GLY A 106 -18.16 -19.84 -42.69
CA GLY A 106 -17.91 -20.74 -41.57
C GLY A 106 -16.46 -21.13 -41.31
N ALA A 107 -16.34 -22.01 -40.30
CA ALA A 107 -15.22 -22.89 -39.93
C ALA A 107 -14.10 -22.33 -39.03
N ASN A 108 -14.03 -22.97 -37.84
CA ASN A 108 -12.90 -23.22 -36.95
C ASN A 108 -12.00 -22.08 -36.44
N GLY A 109 -12.08 -21.87 -35.11
CA GLY A 109 -11.04 -21.23 -34.31
C GLY A 109 -11.26 -19.73 -34.08
N THR A 110 -12.37 -19.34 -33.45
CA THR A 110 -12.56 -17.93 -33.06
C THR A 110 -11.58 -17.53 -31.95
N PRO A 111 -10.75 -16.49 -32.12
CA PRO A 111 -10.15 -15.79 -31.00
C PRO A 111 -11.30 -15.28 -30.11
N LYS A 112 -11.27 -15.60 -28.82
CA LYS A 112 -12.25 -15.08 -27.86
C LYS A 112 -12.17 -13.56 -27.87
N SER A 113 -13.11 -12.92 -28.57
CA SER A 113 -13.26 -11.46 -28.57
C SER A 113 -13.23 -10.95 -27.12
N PRO A 114 -12.37 -9.96 -26.78
CA PRO A 114 -12.29 -9.46 -25.42
C PRO A 114 -13.67 -8.93 -25.05
N SER A 115 -14.31 -9.63 -24.11
CA SER A 115 -15.62 -9.24 -23.63
C SER A 115 -15.48 -7.90 -22.93
N PHE A 116 -15.90 -6.82 -23.59
CA PHE A 116 -15.93 -5.48 -23.00
C PHE A 116 -16.93 -5.52 -21.83
N LYS A 117 -16.42 -5.60 -20.59
CA LYS A 117 -17.28 -5.58 -19.42
C LYS A 117 -17.90 -4.19 -19.32
N THR A 118 -19.22 -4.11 -19.37
CA THR A 118 -19.96 -2.88 -19.09
C THR A 118 -19.48 -2.30 -17.75
N PRO A 119 -19.07 -1.01 -17.70
CA PRO A 119 -18.62 -0.38 -16.46
C PRO A 119 -19.69 -0.49 -15.38
N GLN A 120 -19.32 -1.08 -14.23
CA GLN A 120 -20.22 -1.23 -13.09
C GLN A 120 -20.14 0.02 -12.20
N PRO A 121 -21.27 0.48 -11.62
CA PRO A 121 -21.25 1.65 -10.74
C PRO A 121 -20.43 1.41 -9.47
N TRP A 122 -20.61 0.24 -8.85
CA TRP A 122 -19.95 -0.16 -7.61
C TRP A 122 -19.10 -1.41 -7.88
N ALA A 123 -17.82 -1.21 -8.13
CA ALA A 123 -16.87 -2.28 -8.36
C ALA A 123 -15.54 -1.97 -7.70
N CYS A 124 -14.88 -3.00 -7.21
CA CYS A 124 -13.56 -2.87 -6.62
C CYS A 124 -12.62 -3.95 -7.15
N LEU A 125 -11.33 -3.74 -6.94
CA LEU A 125 -10.28 -4.74 -6.98
C LEU A 125 -9.57 -4.76 -5.62
N VAL A 126 -9.48 -5.91 -4.98
CA VAL A 126 -8.66 -6.05 -3.76
C VAL A 126 -7.20 -6.20 -4.19
N ILE A 127 -6.36 -5.24 -3.78
CA ILE A 127 -4.93 -5.24 -4.08
C ILE A 127 -4.21 -6.08 -3.04
N GLU A 128 -4.45 -5.80 -1.76
CA GLU A 128 -3.80 -6.51 -0.66
C GLU A 128 -4.72 -6.65 0.55
N ALA A 129 -4.43 -7.66 1.37
CA ALA A 129 -5.08 -7.90 2.65
C ALA A 129 -4.00 -8.25 3.67
N GLU A 130 -3.90 -7.47 4.73
CA GLU A 130 -2.85 -7.60 5.74
C GLU A 130 -3.40 -7.51 7.15
N THR A 131 -2.71 -8.15 8.09
CA THR A 131 -2.92 -7.94 9.51
C THR A 131 -1.80 -7.06 10.07
N GLN A 132 -2.07 -6.39 11.18
CA GLN A 132 -1.05 -5.73 11.99
C GLN A 132 -1.11 -6.32 13.40
N PRO A 133 -0.13 -7.15 13.79
CA PRO A 133 1.12 -7.48 13.08
C PRO A 133 0.94 -8.35 11.80
N PRO A 134 1.90 -8.31 10.85
CA PRO A 134 1.79 -8.94 9.52
C PRO A 134 1.72 -10.47 9.55
N LYS A 135 1.32 -11.06 8.42
CA LYS A 135 1.18 -12.50 8.26
C LYS A 135 2.48 -13.22 8.66
N GLY A 136 2.38 -14.21 9.54
CA GLY A 136 3.51 -14.97 10.06
C GLY A 136 4.00 -14.49 11.42
N ALA A 137 3.65 -13.26 11.83
CA ALA A 137 3.85 -12.82 13.20
C ALA A 137 2.99 -13.66 14.17
N VAL A 138 3.52 -13.91 15.36
CA VAL A 138 2.81 -14.66 16.39
C VAL A 138 1.80 -13.75 17.06
N LEU A 139 0.51 -14.00 16.81
CA LEU A 139 -0.58 -13.38 17.55
C LEU A 139 -0.82 -14.17 18.84
N GLN A 140 -0.72 -13.50 19.98
CA GLN A 140 -1.03 -14.08 21.29
C GLN A 140 -2.54 -14.28 21.44
N LYS A 141 -2.93 -15.27 22.26
CA LYS A 141 -4.35 -15.52 22.58
C LYS A 141 -4.97 -14.25 23.19
N LYS A 142 -6.17 -13.86 22.74
CA LYS A 142 -6.88 -12.64 23.14
C LYS A 142 -6.18 -11.31 22.83
N GLN A 143 -5.07 -11.32 22.10
CA GLN A 143 -4.40 -10.09 21.65
C GLN A 143 -5.29 -9.34 20.65
N GLU A 144 -5.33 -8.02 20.79
CA GLU A 144 -5.97 -7.18 19.79
C GLU A 144 -5.02 -6.89 18.63
N PHE A 145 -5.58 -6.90 17.42
CA PHE A 145 -4.83 -6.65 16.20
C PHE A 145 -5.74 -5.97 15.19
N TYR A 146 -5.16 -5.39 14.14
CA TYR A 146 -5.91 -4.77 13.06
C TYR A 146 -5.83 -5.60 11.80
N ALA A 147 -6.88 -5.58 10.99
CA ALA A 147 -6.86 -6.05 9.61
C ALA A 147 -7.13 -4.88 8.68
N TYR A 148 -6.39 -4.83 7.59
CA TYR A 148 -6.54 -3.83 6.54
C TYR A 148 -6.67 -4.49 5.18
N TRP A 149 -7.44 -3.84 4.32
CA TRP A 149 -7.55 -4.16 2.91
C TRP A 149 -7.24 -2.90 2.11
N THR A 150 -6.26 -3.00 1.22
CA THR A 150 -6.02 -1.98 0.21
C THR A 150 -6.78 -2.38 -1.04
N ILE A 151 -7.70 -1.51 -1.45
CA ILE A 151 -8.68 -1.77 -2.50
C ILE A 151 -8.66 -0.63 -3.52
N ARG A 152 -8.82 -0.97 -4.80
CA ARG A 152 -8.95 0.01 -5.87
C ARG A 152 -10.40 0.14 -6.28
N ASN A 153 -10.89 1.37 -6.43
CA ASN A 153 -12.18 1.63 -7.04
C ASN A 153 -12.09 1.41 -8.56
N THR A 154 -12.71 0.33 -9.04
CA THR A 154 -12.80 0.00 -10.46
C THR A 154 -14.18 0.31 -11.04
N GLY A 155 -15.05 0.93 -10.23
CA GLY A 155 -16.38 1.38 -10.64
C GLY A 155 -16.38 2.82 -11.15
N THR A 156 -17.57 3.28 -11.54
CA THR A 156 -17.78 4.64 -12.06
C THR A 156 -18.24 5.64 -11.00
N LYS A 157 -18.63 5.17 -9.80
CA LYS A 157 -19.09 6.02 -8.70
C LYS A 157 -18.01 6.25 -7.65
N THR A 158 -17.99 7.46 -7.11
CA THR A 158 -17.14 7.84 -5.97
C THR A 158 -17.66 7.20 -4.68
N TRP A 159 -16.74 6.65 -3.91
CA TRP A 159 -16.97 6.15 -2.56
C TRP A 159 -16.80 7.29 -1.57
N THR A 160 -17.74 7.42 -0.64
CA THR A 160 -17.66 8.43 0.42
C THR A 160 -17.76 7.80 1.79
N ARG A 161 -17.10 8.42 2.77
CA ARG A 161 -17.09 7.97 4.17
C ARG A 161 -18.46 7.79 4.79
N THR A 162 -19.46 8.51 4.31
CA THR A 162 -20.83 8.50 4.86
C THR A 162 -21.79 7.59 4.10
N THR A 163 -21.37 7.01 2.97
CA THR A 163 -22.23 6.17 2.13
C THR A 163 -21.74 4.75 1.98
N ILE A 164 -20.45 4.51 2.23
CA ILE A 164 -19.83 3.20 2.08
C ILE A 164 -19.50 2.63 3.45
N ASP A 165 -20.10 1.48 3.71
CA ASP A 165 -19.93 0.68 4.90
C ASP A 165 -19.02 -0.52 4.63
N LEU A 166 -18.07 -0.79 5.51
CA LEU A 166 -17.39 -2.08 5.64
C LEU A 166 -18.23 -2.99 6.54
N VAL A 167 -18.75 -4.08 5.97
CA VAL A 167 -19.71 -4.96 6.64
C VAL A 167 -19.16 -6.37 6.74
N TYR A 168 -19.22 -6.92 7.95
CA TYR A 168 -18.88 -8.32 8.19
C TYR A 168 -19.94 -9.26 7.56
N LYS A 169 -19.48 -10.25 6.79
CA LYS A 169 -20.30 -11.23 6.09
C LYS A 169 -20.27 -12.63 6.72
N GLY A 170 -19.16 -13.04 7.33
CA GLY A 170 -19.02 -14.38 7.91
C GLY A 170 -17.60 -14.74 8.33
N GLY A 171 -17.42 -15.92 8.92
CA GLY A 171 -16.13 -16.41 9.45
C GLY A 171 -15.89 -16.04 10.91
N TYR A 172 -14.65 -15.95 11.34
CA TYR A 172 -14.31 -15.50 12.69
C TYR A 172 -14.60 -14.02 12.87
N ARG A 173 -15.26 -13.65 13.96
CA ARG A 173 -15.29 -12.26 14.41
C ARG A 173 -15.35 -12.21 15.92
N HIS A 174 -14.51 -11.36 16.51
CA HIS A 174 -14.65 -10.99 17.91
C HIS A 174 -15.43 -9.67 18.04
N ASP A 175 -16.21 -9.59 19.11
CA ASP A 175 -17.18 -8.57 19.49
C ASP A 175 -16.81 -7.13 19.08
N GLY A 176 -17.34 -6.70 17.93
CA GLY A 176 -17.13 -5.37 17.34
C GLY A 176 -18.27 -4.98 16.42
N THR A 177 -18.33 -3.70 16.06
CA THR A 177 -19.40 -3.12 15.22
C THR A 177 -19.52 -3.90 13.90
N LYS A 178 -20.74 -4.35 13.57
CA LYS A 178 -21.03 -5.12 12.34
C LYS A 178 -20.78 -4.33 11.05
N ILE A 179 -20.81 -3.01 11.17
CA ILE A 179 -20.84 -2.02 10.10
C ILE A 179 -19.88 -0.91 10.52
N ILE A 180 -18.91 -0.59 9.67
CA ILE A 180 -17.87 0.39 9.96
C ILE A 180 -17.79 1.33 8.76
N ASP A 181 -17.90 2.63 8.98
CA ASP A 181 -17.69 3.62 7.92
C ASP A 181 -16.25 3.57 7.42
N ILE A 182 -16.05 3.70 6.10
CA ILE A 182 -14.70 3.84 5.57
C ILE A 182 -14.07 5.16 6.04
N THR A 183 -12.75 5.17 6.21
CA THR A 183 -12.01 6.32 6.78
C THR A 183 -11.64 7.39 5.75
N GLU A 184 -11.75 7.09 4.47
CA GLU A 184 -11.36 7.97 3.37
C GLU A 184 -12.28 7.83 2.15
N ASN A 185 -12.34 8.87 1.33
CA ASN A 185 -13.11 8.87 0.08
C ASN A 185 -12.29 8.24 -1.05
N GLY A 186 -12.95 7.62 -2.02
CA GLY A 186 -12.30 6.98 -3.17
C GLY A 186 -13.02 7.23 -4.48
N GLY A 187 -12.47 8.10 -5.34
CA GLY A 187 -12.98 8.30 -6.70
C GLY A 187 -12.68 7.11 -7.64
N PRO A 188 -13.31 7.05 -8.83
CA PRO A 188 -12.96 6.05 -9.84
C PRO A 188 -11.46 5.97 -10.11
N GLY A 189 -10.90 4.77 -10.12
CA GLY A 189 -9.48 4.51 -10.36
C GLY A 189 -8.55 4.69 -9.15
N SER A 190 -9.02 5.31 -8.06
CA SER A 190 -8.24 5.54 -6.84
C SER A 190 -8.09 4.27 -5.99
N THR A 191 -7.07 4.26 -5.13
CA THR A 191 -6.82 3.22 -4.14
C THR A 191 -7.17 3.75 -2.76
N VAL A 192 -7.85 2.93 -1.97
CA VAL A 192 -8.32 3.22 -0.62
C VAL A 192 -7.92 2.08 0.32
N ARG A 193 -7.56 2.39 1.56
CA ARG A 193 -7.29 1.43 2.63
C ARG A 193 -8.43 1.45 3.64
N VAL A 194 -9.10 0.30 3.80
CA VAL A 194 -10.16 0.09 4.79
C VAL A 194 -9.69 -0.90 5.84
N GLY A 195 -10.19 -0.82 7.06
CA GLY A 195 -9.76 -1.73 8.11
C GLY A 195 -10.74 -1.86 9.27
N THR A 196 -10.50 -2.88 10.08
CA THR A 196 -11.24 -3.15 11.31
C THR A 196 -10.31 -3.74 12.36
N ARG A 197 -10.67 -3.54 13.62
CA ARG A 197 -10.03 -4.17 14.77
C ARG A 197 -10.57 -5.58 14.98
N PHE A 198 -9.71 -6.46 15.46
CA PHE A 198 -9.99 -7.82 15.87
C PHE A 198 -9.42 -8.10 17.26
N THR A 199 -9.97 -9.11 17.92
CA THR A 199 -9.34 -9.75 19.08
C THR A 199 -9.09 -11.20 18.73
N ALA A 200 -7.87 -11.66 18.96
CA ALA A 200 -7.44 -13.01 18.68
C ALA A 200 -8.25 -14.05 19.46
N PRO A 201 -8.65 -15.16 18.83
CA PRO A 201 -9.31 -16.28 19.50
C PRO A 201 -8.49 -16.83 20.68
N LYS A 202 -9.17 -17.53 21.59
CA LYS A 202 -8.51 -18.22 22.71
C LYS A 202 -7.81 -19.51 22.29
N THR A 203 -8.24 -20.10 21.18
CA THR A 203 -7.75 -21.40 20.69
C THR A 203 -6.77 -21.16 19.55
N ALA A 204 -5.62 -21.83 19.59
CA ALA A 204 -4.68 -21.84 18.48
C ALA A 204 -5.35 -22.41 17.21
N GLY A 205 -4.91 -21.97 16.04
CA GLY A 205 -5.46 -22.39 14.75
C GLY A 205 -5.45 -21.30 13.70
N GLU A 206 -5.91 -21.68 12.50
CA GLU A 206 -6.09 -20.75 11.39
C GLU A 206 -7.52 -20.23 11.35
N TYR A 207 -7.67 -18.92 11.14
CA TYR A 207 -8.95 -18.25 11.14
C TYR A 207 -9.08 -17.38 9.90
N GLN A 208 -10.32 -17.29 9.40
CA GLN A 208 -10.67 -16.44 8.28
C GLN A 208 -11.88 -15.59 8.64
N SER A 209 -11.89 -14.35 8.17
CA SER A 209 -13.06 -13.47 8.24
C SER A 209 -13.36 -12.86 6.89
N PHE A 210 -14.64 -12.74 6.57
CA PHE A 210 -15.15 -12.27 5.29
C PHE A 210 -15.90 -10.96 5.47
N PHE A 211 -15.61 -10.00 4.61
CA PHE A 211 -16.22 -8.67 4.61
C PHE A 211 -16.72 -8.31 3.22
N VAL A 212 -17.63 -7.36 3.16
CA VAL A 212 -18.07 -6.70 1.93
C VAL A 212 -18.09 -5.19 2.15
N LEU A 213 -17.95 -4.43 1.07
CA LEU A 213 -18.41 -3.05 1.09
C LEU A 213 -19.91 -3.00 0.81
N LYS A 214 -20.61 -2.04 1.38
CA LYS A 214 -22.05 -1.86 1.20
C LYS A 214 -22.38 -0.39 1.00
N VAL A 215 -23.35 -0.12 0.13
CA VAL A 215 -23.92 1.19 -0.14
C VAL A 215 -25.44 1.05 -0.18
N GLY A 216 -26.15 1.69 0.74
CA GLY A 216 -27.60 1.50 0.89
C GLY A 216 -27.93 0.02 1.13
N SER A 217 -28.67 -0.62 0.22
CA SER A 217 -28.97 -2.07 0.26
C SER A 217 -28.00 -2.94 -0.57
N THR A 218 -27.10 -2.33 -1.33
CA THR A 218 -26.23 -3.02 -2.29
C THR A 218 -24.90 -3.38 -1.67
N THR A 219 -24.55 -4.66 -1.68
CA THR A 219 -23.20 -5.12 -1.31
C THR A 219 -22.33 -5.26 -2.54
N PHE A 220 -21.08 -4.84 -2.45
CA PHE A 220 -20.05 -4.99 -3.47
C PHE A 220 -18.71 -5.30 -2.79
N CYS A 221 -17.67 -5.59 -3.57
CA CYS A 221 -16.31 -5.78 -3.04
C CYS A 221 -16.19 -6.84 -1.92
N SER A 222 -16.24 -8.13 -2.28
CA SER A 222 -16.00 -9.19 -1.30
C SER A 222 -14.51 -9.29 -0.95
N MET A 223 -14.22 -9.26 0.34
CA MET A 223 -12.88 -9.25 0.91
C MET A 223 -12.74 -10.38 1.93
N LYS A 224 -11.51 -10.88 2.09
CA LYS A 224 -11.15 -11.91 3.06
C LYS A 224 -9.89 -11.48 3.79
N ILE A 225 -9.81 -11.77 5.08
CA ILE A 225 -8.56 -11.76 5.85
C ILE A 225 -8.31 -13.15 6.43
N SER A 226 -7.04 -13.54 6.56
CA SER A 226 -6.63 -14.82 7.14
C SER A 226 -5.50 -14.59 8.13
N PHE A 227 -5.55 -15.22 9.29
CA PHE A 227 -4.55 -15.08 10.35
C PHE A 227 -4.43 -16.38 11.15
N VAL A 228 -3.27 -16.57 11.79
CA VAL A 228 -2.93 -17.79 12.53
C VAL A 228 -2.65 -17.42 13.99
N ILE A 229 -3.29 -18.13 14.90
CA ILE A 229 -3.01 -18.05 16.35
C ILE A 229 -2.14 -19.25 16.71
N LYS A 230 -1.00 -19.00 17.34
CA LYS A 230 -0.14 -20.06 17.88
C LYS A 230 -0.39 -20.23 19.38
N ASP A 231 0.08 -21.34 19.92
CA ASP A 231 -0.09 -21.67 21.33
C ASP A 231 0.72 -20.81 22.28
#